data_AF-A0A914DTJ8-F1
#
_entry.id   AF-A0A914DTJ8-F1
#
_cell.length_a   1.000
_cell.length_b   1.000
_cell.length_c   1.000
_cell.angle_alpha   90.00
_cell.angle_beta   90.00
_cell.angle_gamma   90.00
#
_symmetry.space_group_name_H-M   'P 1'
#
loop_
_entity.id
_entity.type
_entity.pdbx_description
1 polymer ?
#
loop_
_entity_poly.entity_id
_entity_poly.type
_entity_poly.pdbx_seq_one_letter_code
_entity_poly.pdbx_strand_id
1 'polypeptide(L)'
;MLMYSIALRPDEYKWLTDQIGNILFDPLFAKFCLEDCCDKIDIPKVLCHGDIWTNNIFWKNHQHGSLSNEVKAIIDAQMAAPG
;
A
#
# COMPACT_ATOMS: atom_id res chain seq x y z
N MET A 1 -11.53 15.23 0.84
CA MET A 1 -12.31 14.08 1.35
C MET A 1 -11.37 13.33 2.28
N LEU A 2 -11.44 13.61 3.58
CA LEU A 2 -10.65 12.90 4.58
C LEU A 2 -11.16 11.46 4.60
N MET A 3 -10.39 10.55 4.04
CA MET A 3 -10.54 9.13 4.31
C MET A 3 -10.20 8.98 5.79
N TYR A 4 -11.22 9.05 6.66
CA TYR A 4 -11.06 8.55 8.02
C TYR A 4 -10.47 7.16 7.85
N SER A 5 -9.25 6.96 8.33
CA SER A 5 -8.84 5.63 8.72
C SER A 5 -9.87 5.23 9.77
N ILE A 6 -10.93 4.56 9.34
CA ILE A 6 -11.67 3.72 10.26
C ILE A 6 -10.67 2.60 10.51
N ALA A 7 -9.73 2.85 11.43
CA ALA A 7 -9.20 1.80 12.25
C ALA A 7 -10.44 1.28 12.97
N LEU A 8 -11.17 0.39 12.28
CA LEU A 8 -12.24 -0.38 12.86
C LEU A 8 -11.64 -0.96 14.14
N ARG A 9 -12.41 -1.00 15.22
CA ARG A 9 -11.92 -1.68 16.42
C ARG A 9 -11.79 -3.18 16.08
N PRO A 10 -10.82 -3.93 16.63
CA PRO A 10 -10.59 -5.34 16.25
C PRO A 10 -11.85 -6.23 16.17
N ASP A 11 -12.86 -5.93 16.98
CA ASP A 11 -14.18 -6.56 16.98
C ASP A 11 -15.07 -6.21 15.77
N GLU A 12 -14.97 -4.99 15.23
CA GLU A 12 -15.80 -4.47 14.13
C GLU A 12 -15.43 -5.05 12.76
N TYR A 13 -14.20 -5.57 12.61
CA TYR A 13 -13.71 -6.22 11.39
C TYR A 13 -13.20 -7.64 11.62
N LYS A 14 -13.48 -8.21 12.80
CA LYS A 14 -13.13 -9.60 13.10
C LYS A 14 -13.73 -10.57 12.07
N TRP A 15 -14.99 -10.35 11.70
CA TRP A 15 -15.66 -11.17 10.69
C TRP A 15 -14.96 -11.12 9.32
N LEU A 16 -14.45 -9.94 8.93
CA LEU A 16 -13.74 -9.76 7.68
C LEU A 16 -12.38 -10.45 7.75
N THR A 17 -11.63 -10.22 8.82
CA THR A 17 -10.34 -10.91 9.05
C THR A 17 -10.49 -12.42 9.17
N ASP A 18 -11.57 -12.93 9.74
CA ASP A 18 -11.86 -14.37 9.75
C ASP A 18 -12.14 -14.91 8.32
N GLN A 19 -12.75 -14.10 7.44
CA GLN A 19 -13.08 -14.52 6.07
C GLN A 19 -11.90 -14.41 5.10
N ILE A 20 -11.12 -13.33 5.16
CA ILE A 20 -10.05 -13.06 4.20
C ILE A 20 -8.66 -13.14 4.80
N GLY A 21 -8.51 -13.31 6.12
CA GLY A 21 -7.22 -13.34 6.80
C GLY A 21 -6.30 -14.43 6.27
N ASN A 22 -6.84 -15.62 6.01
CA ASN A 22 -6.05 -16.71 5.41
C ASN A 22 -5.49 -16.34 4.04
N ILE A 23 -6.18 -15.49 3.27
CA ILE A 23 -5.72 -15.02 1.95
C ILE A 23 -4.75 -13.84 2.12
N LEU A 24 -5.10 -12.87 2.97
CA LEU A 24 -4.28 -11.69 3.26
C LEU A 24 -2.89 -12.04 3.79
N PHE A 25 -2.79 -13.13 4.55
CA PHE A 25 -1.53 -13.60 5.13
C PHE A 25 -0.97 -14.84 4.42
N ASP A 26 -1.53 -15.24 3.28
CA ASP A 26 -0.95 -16.31 2.46
C ASP A 26 0.31 -15.78 1.75
N PRO A 27 1.50 -16.35 2.01
CA PRO A 27 2.74 -15.87 1.38
C PRO A 27 2.76 -16.05 -0.14
N LEU A 28 2.05 -17.05 -0.69
CA LEU A 28 1.92 -17.24 -2.14
C LEU A 28 1.03 -16.16 -2.74
N PHE A 29 -0.05 -15.79 -2.06
CA PHE A 29 -0.93 -14.71 -2.51
C PHE A 29 -0.21 -13.36 -2.44
N ALA A 30 0.55 -13.11 -1.37
CA ALA A 30 1.35 -11.89 -1.23
C ALA A 30 2.41 -11.79 -2.34
N LYS A 31 3.17 -12.86 -2.60
CA LYS A 31 4.14 -12.91 -3.71
C LYS A 31 3.46 -12.69 -5.06
N PHE A 32 2.29 -13.31 -5.26
CA PHE A 32 1.54 -13.12 -6.49
C PHE A 32 1.19 -11.65 -6.73
N CYS A 33 0.67 -10.97 -5.71
CA CYS A 33 0.30 -9.55 -5.80
C CYS A 33 1.52 -8.64 -6.00
N LEU A 34 2.65 -8.95 -5.39
CA LEU A 34 3.85 -8.10 -5.42
C LEU A 34 4.73 -8.31 -6.66
N GLU A 35 4.79 -9.52 -7.20
CA GLU A 35 5.80 -9.88 -8.20
C GLU A 35 5.25 -10.59 -9.44
N ASP A 36 4.33 -11.54 -9.26
CA ASP A 36 3.97 -12.47 -10.35
C ASP A 36 2.77 -11.99 -11.18
N CYS A 37 1.97 -11.02 -10.69
CA CYS A 37 0.75 -10.59 -11.37
C CYS A 37 1.04 -10.00 -12.76
N CYS A 38 2.14 -9.26 -12.90
CA CYS A 38 2.57 -8.64 -14.14
C CYS A 38 2.87 -9.65 -15.25
N ASP A 39 3.47 -10.79 -14.90
CA ASP A 39 3.73 -11.88 -15.86
C ASP A 39 2.42 -12.52 -16.35
N LYS A 40 1.39 -12.57 -15.50
CA LYS A 40 0.10 -13.15 -15.88
C LYS A 40 -0.73 -12.26 -16.79
N ILE A 41 -0.53 -10.94 -16.71
CA ILE A 41 -1.29 -9.96 -17.49
C ILE A 41 -0.43 -9.30 -18.60
N ASP A 42 0.76 -9.84 -18.84
CA ASP A 42 1.70 -9.41 -19.89
C ASP A 42 2.03 -7.91 -19.84
N ILE A 43 2.33 -7.41 -18.63
CA ILE A 43 2.84 -6.04 -18.45
C ILE A 43 4.30 -6.04 -17.99
N PRO A 44 5.12 -5.07 -18.44
CA PRO A 44 6.52 -4.99 -18.03
C PRO A 44 6.65 -4.79 -16.52
N LYS A 45 7.53 -5.57 -15.88
CA LYS A 45 7.88 -5.36 -14.47
C LYS A 45 8.73 -4.11 -14.32
N VAL A 46 8.42 -3.32 -13.32
CA VAL A 46 9.24 -2.20 -12.84
C VAL A 46 9.50 -2.36 -11.35
N LEU A 47 10.38 -1.53 -10.79
CA LEU A 47 10.52 -1.48 -9.33
C LEU A 47 9.26 -0.84 -8.74
N CYS A 48 8.43 -1.66 -8.10
CA CYS A 48 7.25 -1.24 -7.39
C CYS A 48 7.57 -1.04 -5.90
N HIS A 49 6.93 -0.05 -5.27
CA HIS A 49 7.11 0.20 -3.82
C HIS A 49 6.55 -0.94 -2.94
N GLY A 50 5.52 -1.63 -3.42
CA GLY A 50 4.85 -2.72 -2.71
C GLY A 50 3.90 -2.29 -1.59
N ASP A 51 4.05 -1.08 -1.05
CA ASP A 51 3.18 -0.54 0.01
C ASP A 51 2.91 0.97 -0.14
N ILE A 52 2.24 1.37 -1.22
CA ILE A 52 2.00 2.80 -1.53
C ILE A 52 0.77 3.35 -0.79
N TRP A 53 0.84 3.37 0.54
CA TRP A 53 -0.19 3.97 1.39
C TRP A 53 0.10 5.45 1.68
N THR A 54 -0.94 6.25 1.95
CA THR A 54 -0.80 7.71 2.18
C THR A 54 0.14 8.07 3.33
N ASN A 55 0.31 7.16 4.29
CA ASN A 55 1.20 7.35 5.43
C ASN A 55 2.69 7.21 5.06
N ASN A 56 2.98 6.57 3.93
CA ASN A 56 4.33 6.34 3.42
C ASN A 56 4.77 7.44 2.43
N ILE A 57 3.95 8.47 2.23
CA ILE A 57 4.19 9.58 1.30
C ILE A 57 4.32 10.88 2.09
N PHE A 58 5.51 11.47 2.06
CA PHE A 58 5.72 12.83 2.53
C PHE A 58 5.41 13.83 1.42
N TRP A 59 4.76 14.93 1.78
CA TRP A 59 4.43 16.04 0.89
C TRP A 59 5.35 17.23 1.17
N LYS A 60 5.65 18.02 0.15
CA LYS A 60 6.34 19.31 0.35
C LYS A 60 5.35 20.31 0.93
N ASN A 61 5.88 21.27 1.68
CA ASN A 61 5.12 22.45 2.08
C ASN A 61 5.42 23.59 1.11
N HIS A 62 4.41 24.43 0.84
CA HIS A 62 4.63 25.76 0.26
C HIS A 62 5.46 26.62 1.22
N GLN A 63 6.03 27.73 0.73
CA GLN A 63 6.86 28.63 1.54
C GLN A 63 6.17 29.13 2.83
N HIS A 64 4.84 29.26 2.81
CA HIS A 64 4.05 29.71 3.97
C HIS A 64 3.58 28.56 4.88
N GLY A 65 4.08 27.35 4.69
CA GLY A 65 3.83 26.20 5.56
C GLY A 65 2.56 25.39 5.25
N SER A 66 1.74 25.79 4.27
CA SER A 66 0.62 24.96 3.80
C SER A 66 1.11 23.75 3.00
N LEU A 67 0.34 22.67 3.01
CA LEU A 67 0.62 21.47 2.20
C LEU A 67 0.55 21.80 0.71
N SER A 68 1.51 21.29 -0.05
CA SER A 68 1.50 21.31 -1.52
C SER A 68 1.09 19.95 -2.08
N ASN A 69 0.88 19.90 -3.40
CA ASN A 69 0.58 18.66 -4.12
C ASN A 69 1.86 17.96 -4.64
N GLU A 70 3.04 18.40 -4.21
CA GLU A 70 4.31 17.79 -4.62
C GLU A 70 4.79 16.76 -3.59
N VAL A 71 5.14 15.58 -4.06
CA VAL A 71 5.79 14.55 -3.24
C VAL A 71 7.19 15.03 -2.84
N LYS A 72 7.50 14.92 -1.55
CA LYS A 72 8.82 15.20 -0.97
C LYS A 72 9.67 13.93 -0.89
N ALA A 73 9.07 12.84 -0.42
CA ALA A 73 9.72 11.55 -0.30
C ALA A 73 8.67 10.43 -0.23
N ILE A 74 9.05 9.26 -0.70
CA ILE A 74 8.32 8.00 -0.46
C ILE A 74 9.23 7.17 0.45
N ILE A 75 8.69 6.66 1.54
CA ILE A 75 9.42 5.88 2.56
C ILE A 75 8.74 4.53 2.79
N ASP A 76 9.34 3.69 3.64
CA ASP A 76 8.78 2.37 4.00
C ASP A 76 8.75 1.40 2.81
N ALA A 77 9.90 1.29 2.14
CA ALA A 77 10.11 0.49 0.94
C ALA A 77 10.52 -0.98 1.24
N GLN A 78 10.27 -1.51 2.44
CA GLN A 78 10.61 -2.90 2.82
C GLN A 78 9.87 -3.94 1.97
N MET A 79 8.79 -3.56 1.31
CA MET A 79 8.02 -4.40 0.39
C MET A 79 8.38 -4.19 -1.08
N ALA A 80 9.41 -3.38 -1.38
CA ALA A 80 9.76 -3.05 -2.75
C ALA A 80 10.28 -4.28 -3.51
N ALA A 81 9.68 -4.53 -4.68
CA ALA A 81 9.96 -5.70 -5.50
C ALA A 81 9.73 -5.39 -6.99
N PRO A 82 10.25 -6.23 -7.92
CA PRO A 82 9.88 -6.16 -9.32
C PRO A 82 8.44 -6.63 -9.51
N GLY A 83 7.56 -5.75 -9.96
CA GLY A 83 6.15 -6.05 -10.23
C GLY A 83 5.49 -4.93 -10.98
#